data_AF-A0A409YVW3-F1
#
_entry.id   AF-A0A409YVW3-F1
#
_cell.length_a   1.000
_cell.length_b   1.000
_cell.length_c   1.000
_cell.angle_alpha   90.00
_cell.angle_beta   90.00
_cell.angle_gamma   90.00
#
_symmetry.space_group_name_H-M   'P 1'
#
loop_
_entity.id
_entity.type
_entity.pdbx_description
1 polymer ?
#
loop_
_entity_poly.entity_id
_entity_poly.type
_entity_poly.pdbx_seq_one_letter_code
_entity_poly.pdbx_strand_id
1 'polypeptide(L)'
;MWYYNGARNKGVIKMLTSMQRKAALWITAAFRTSPTGGVEALASLLPISHLLKRMADRAAARFVTLTKTHPLRALVTEEYHGEAPLHRISLARLTPRQREKVKGPLVDNTLVCPQISEPIAPVPPQAQPGLRLVDRFKDQIGLAATAAAVIQRGHACIRVHESRWVVGNVSVPDAELSAVSTGILQALLLDDINEINILTDSST
;
A
#
# COMPACT_ATOMS: atom_id res chain seq x y z
N MET A 1 -12.75 -4.92 -10.86
CA MET A 1 -12.43 -3.49 -11.14
C MET A 1 -13.49 -2.95 -12.09
N TRP A 2 -13.88 -1.68 -11.97
CA TRP A 2 -15.09 -1.11 -12.62
C TRP A 2 -14.74 0.01 -13.61
N TYR A 3 -13.45 0.32 -13.72
CA TYR A 3 -12.86 1.21 -14.70
C TYR A 3 -12.18 0.35 -15.76
N TYR A 4 -12.65 0.45 -17.00
CA TYR A 4 -12.14 -0.21 -18.19
C TYR A 4 -12.65 0.53 -19.44
N ASN A 5 -12.10 0.24 -20.60
CA ASN A 5 -12.42 0.89 -21.86
C ASN A 5 -13.86 0.55 -22.28
N GLY A 6 -14.68 1.59 -22.48
CA GLY A 6 -16.10 1.45 -22.74
C GLY A 6 -16.98 1.20 -21.51
N ALA A 7 -16.45 1.36 -20.30
CA ALA A 7 -17.26 1.38 -19.08
C ALA A 7 -18.23 2.57 -19.06
N ARG A 8 -19.50 2.33 -18.69
CA ARG A 8 -20.53 3.37 -18.55
C ARG A 8 -20.48 3.99 -17.15
N ASN A 9 -19.39 4.67 -16.82
CA ASN A 9 -19.11 5.17 -15.46
C ASN A 9 -19.01 6.70 -15.35
N LYS A 10 -19.34 7.46 -16.42
CA LYS A 10 -19.24 8.94 -16.44
C LYS A 10 -19.95 9.62 -15.27
N GLY A 11 -21.16 9.18 -14.92
CA GLY A 11 -21.93 9.75 -13.81
C GLY A 11 -21.24 9.53 -12.46
N VAL A 12 -20.71 8.33 -12.23
CA VAL A 12 -19.99 8.00 -10.99
C VAL A 12 -18.67 8.75 -10.91
N ILE A 13 -17.94 8.90 -12.01
CA ILE A 13 -16.72 9.73 -12.07
C ILE A 13 -17.05 11.18 -11.71
N LYS A 14 -18.13 11.75 -12.27
CA LYS A 14 -18.55 13.13 -11.94
C LYS A 14 -18.89 13.27 -10.45
N MET A 15 -19.55 12.28 -9.87
CA MET A 15 -19.85 12.25 -8.44
C MET A 15 -18.57 12.20 -7.59
N LEU A 16 -17.63 11.33 -7.94
CA LEU A 16 -16.33 11.23 -7.25
C LEU A 16 -15.51 12.50 -7.38
N THR A 17 -15.48 13.14 -8.56
CA THR A 17 -14.80 14.43 -8.75
C THR A 17 -15.42 15.52 -7.89
N SER A 18 -16.75 15.53 -7.75
CA SER A 18 -17.43 16.47 -6.85
C SER A 18 -17.07 16.23 -5.38
N MET A 19 -17.01 14.96 -4.95
CA MET A 19 -16.56 14.58 -3.60
C MET A 19 -15.10 14.97 -3.35
N GLN A 20 -14.21 14.69 -4.30
CA GLN A 20 -12.79 15.05 -4.21
C GLN A 20 -12.61 16.57 -4.16
N ARG A 21 -13.34 17.35 -4.97
CA ARG A 21 -13.29 18.82 -4.90
C ARG A 21 -13.68 19.32 -3.51
N LYS A 22 -14.73 18.76 -2.90
CA LYS A 22 -15.11 19.12 -1.52
C LYS A 22 -13.97 18.81 -0.56
N ALA A 23 -13.44 17.59 -0.59
CA ALA A 23 -12.32 17.20 0.26
C ALA A 23 -11.09 18.10 0.07
N ALA A 24 -10.72 18.41 -1.18
CA ALA A 24 -9.61 19.30 -1.50
C ALA A 24 -9.80 20.71 -0.92
N LEU A 25 -11.01 21.26 -0.98
CA LEU A 25 -11.34 22.55 -0.36
C LEU A 25 -11.21 22.51 1.16
N TRP A 26 -11.60 21.41 1.82
CA TRP A 26 -11.43 21.24 3.26
C TRP A 26 -9.95 21.14 3.66
N ILE A 27 -9.15 20.38 2.90
CA ILE A 27 -7.71 20.21 3.17
C ILE A 27 -6.95 21.52 3.02
N THR A 28 -7.24 22.27 1.94
CA THR A 28 -6.50 23.48 1.58
C THR A 28 -7.06 24.75 2.19
N ALA A 29 -8.21 24.66 2.86
CA ALA A 29 -9.02 25.81 3.31
C ALA A 29 -9.27 26.86 2.20
N ALA A 30 -9.22 26.45 0.93
CA ALA A 30 -9.35 27.36 -0.20
C ALA A 30 -10.80 27.84 -0.38
N PHE A 31 -10.96 28.98 -1.06
CA PHE A 31 -12.28 29.54 -1.35
C PHE A 31 -13.14 28.59 -2.19
N ARG A 32 -14.46 28.64 -2.00
CA ARG A 32 -15.42 27.83 -2.78
C ARG A 32 -15.31 28.06 -4.30
N THR A 33 -14.85 29.24 -4.70
CA THR A 33 -14.65 29.67 -6.10
C THR A 33 -13.29 29.25 -6.66
N SER A 34 -12.38 28.70 -5.85
CA SER A 34 -11.06 28.27 -6.31
C SER A 34 -11.18 27.20 -7.42
N PRO A 35 -10.31 27.25 -8.44
CA PRO A 35 -10.35 26.31 -9.55
C PRO A 35 -10.02 24.89 -9.08
N THR A 36 -10.75 23.87 -9.59
CA THR A 36 -10.59 22.47 -9.14
C THR A 36 -9.15 21.98 -9.30
N GLY A 37 -8.54 22.19 -10.46
CA GLY A 37 -7.17 21.74 -10.72
C GLY A 37 -6.15 22.38 -9.77
N GLY A 38 -6.36 23.64 -9.39
CA GLY A 38 -5.50 24.34 -8.43
C GLY A 38 -5.62 23.76 -7.02
N VAL A 39 -6.84 23.56 -6.52
CA VAL A 39 -7.04 23.01 -5.17
C VAL A 39 -6.64 21.54 -5.08
N GLU A 40 -6.81 20.76 -6.14
CA GLU A 40 -6.31 19.38 -6.20
C GLU A 40 -4.78 19.35 -6.16
N ALA A 41 -4.11 20.21 -6.94
CA ALA A 41 -2.64 20.29 -6.93
C ALA A 41 -2.09 20.73 -5.56
N LEU A 42 -2.69 21.75 -4.93
CA LEU A 42 -2.30 22.19 -3.59
C LEU A 42 -2.55 21.13 -2.52
N ALA A 43 -3.63 20.34 -2.66
CA ALA A 43 -3.91 19.20 -1.78
C ALA A 43 -3.05 17.96 -2.10
N SER A 44 -2.16 18.03 -3.10
CA SER A 44 -1.39 16.88 -3.60
C SER A 44 -2.27 15.70 -4.05
N LEU A 45 -3.47 15.99 -4.57
CA LEU A 45 -4.43 15.01 -5.06
C LEU A 45 -4.36 14.89 -6.59
N LEU A 46 -4.33 13.65 -7.08
CA LEU A 46 -4.43 13.38 -8.51
C LEU A 46 -5.90 13.49 -8.95
N PRO A 47 -6.23 14.08 -10.12
CA PRO A 47 -7.60 14.09 -10.60
C PRO A 47 -8.17 12.66 -10.71
N ILE A 48 -9.43 12.47 -10.33
CA ILE A 48 -10.06 11.13 -10.23
C ILE A 48 -9.89 10.27 -11.50
N SER A 49 -9.99 10.88 -12.69
CA SER A 49 -9.80 10.17 -13.96
C SER A 49 -8.41 9.56 -14.08
N HIS A 50 -7.37 10.32 -13.72
CA HIS A 50 -5.98 9.87 -13.74
C HIS A 50 -5.69 8.88 -12.61
N LEU A 51 -6.33 9.03 -11.44
CA LEU A 51 -6.22 8.07 -10.35
C LEU A 51 -6.78 6.71 -10.75
N LEU A 52 -7.97 6.69 -11.36
CA LEU A 52 -8.59 5.45 -11.84
C LEU A 52 -7.74 4.78 -12.93
N LYS A 53 -7.19 5.57 -13.86
CA LYS A 53 -6.25 5.06 -14.87
C LYS A 53 -4.99 4.46 -14.23
N ARG A 54 -4.33 5.19 -13.32
CA ARG A 54 -3.15 4.68 -12.59
C ARG A 54 -3.45 3.40 -11.82
N MET A 55 -4.62 3.29 -11.20
CA MET A 55 -5.03 2.06 -10.53
C MET A 55 -5.23 0.90 -11.52
N ALA A 56 -5.82 1.17 -12.69
CA ALA A 56 -6.00 0.16 -13.73
C ALA A 56 -4.66 -0.30 -14.32
N ASP A 57 -3.76 0.64 -14.62
CA ASP A 57 -2.41 0.35 -15.11
C ASP A 57 -1.63 -0.48 -14.07
N ARG A 58 -1.75 -0.14 -12.78
CA ARG A 58 -1.17 -0.94 -11.70
C ARG A 58 -1.77 -2.34 -11.60
N ALA A 59 -3.07 -2.49 -11.85
CA ALA A 59 -3.71 -3.80 -11.87
C ALA A 59 -3.24 -4.64 -13.06
N ALA A 60 -3.02 -4.03 -14.23
CA ALA A 60 -2.41 -4.68 -15.39
C ALA A 60 -0.95 -5.09 -15.10
N ALA A 61 -0.15 -4.22 -14.49
CA ALA A 61 1.22 -4.54 -14.09
C ALA A 61 1.26 -5.72 -13.10
N ARG A 62 0.41 -5.71 -12.06
CA ARG A 62 0.26 -6.84 -11.12
C ARG A 62 -0.18 -8.13 -11.80
N PHE A 63 -0.92 -8.03 -12.90
CA PHE A 63 -1.34 -9.20 -13.66
C PHE A 63 -0.15 -9.86 -14.37
N VAL A 64 0.78 -9.07 -14.92
CA VAL A 64 2.02 -9.60 -15.53
C VAL A 64 2.91 -10.29 -14.50
N THR A 65 2.93 -9.80 -13.26
CA THR A 65 3.72 -10.41 -12.17
C THR A 65 3.12 -11.70 -11.60
N LEU A 66 2.00 -12.20 -12.13
CA LEU A 66 1.41 -13.46 -11.66
C LEU A 66 2.23 -14.66 -12.11
N THR A 67 2.34 -15.67 -11.24
CA THR A 67 2.97 -16.95 -11.60
C THR A 67 2.24 -17.62 -12.77
N LYS A 68 2.96 -18.41 -13.58
CA LYS A 68 2.37 -19.11 -14.73
C LYS A 68 1.21 -20.05 -14.36
N THR A 69 1.18 -20.52 -13.12
CA THR A 69 0.15 -21.41 -12.56
C THR A 69 -1.00 -20.67 -11.90
N HIS A 70 -1.01 -19.33 -11.89
CA HIS A 70 -1.99 -18.55 -11.15
C HIS A 70 -3.41 -18.70 -11.74
N PRO A 71 -4.45 -18.93 -10.92
CA PRO A 71 -5.81 -19.20 -11.39
C PRO A 71 -6.43 -18.05 -12.19
N LEU A 72 -6.05 -16.79 -11.93
CA LEU A 72 -6.50 -15.67 -12.75
C LEU A 72 -6.00 -15.75 -14.20
N ARG A 73 -4.84 -16.39 -14.46
CA ARG A 73 -4.33 -16.58 -15.83
C ARG A 73 -5.20 -17.55 -16.62
N ALA A 74 -5.87 -18.49 -15.95
CA ALA A 74 -6.84 -19.39 -16.58
C ALA A 74 -8.05 -18.70 -17.22
N LEU A 75 -8.34 -17.44 -16.84
CA LEU A 75 -9.46 -16.65 -17.37
C LEU A 75 -9.09 -15.81 -18.59
N VAL A 76 -7.80 -15.72 -18.94
CA VAL A 76 -7.27 -14.76 -19.93
C VAL A 76 -7.08 -15.43 -21.29
N THR A 77 -6.68 -14.64 -22.29
CA THR A 77 -6.31 -15.12 -23.63
C THR A 77 -5.13 -16.11 -23.57
N GLU A 78 -4.97 -16.88 -24.65
CA GLU A 78 -3.96 -17.94 -24.75
C GLU A 78 -2.54 -17.41 -24.59
N GLU A 79 -2.26 -16.17 -24.99
CA GLU A 79 -0.93 -15.56 -24.81
C GLU A 79 -0.51 -15.45 -23.35
N TYR A 80 -1.48 -15.28 -22.44
CA TYR A 80 -1.21 -14.97 -21.03
C TYR A 80 -1.60 -16.08 -20.06
N HIS A 81 -2.26 -17.17 -20.49
CA HIS A 81 -2.71 -18.22 -19.58
C HIS A 81 -1.59 -19.03 -18.91
N GLY A 82 -0.42 -19.13 -19.57
CA GLY A 82 0.74 -19.84 -19.04
C GLY A 82 0.48 -21.34 -18.91
N GLU A 83 0.65 -21.86 -17.70
CA GLU A 83 0.48 -23.29 -17.36
C GLU A 83 -0.82 -23.55 -16.59
N ALA A 84 -1.63 -22.50 -16.35
CA ALA A 84 -2.87 -22.62 -15.60
C ALA A 84 -3.94 -23.36 -16.45
N PRO A 85 -4.67 -24.34 -15.87
CA PRO A 85 -5.71 -25.05 -16.58
C PRO A 85 -6.84 -24.10 -16.99
N LEU A 86 -7.17 -24.08 -18.28
CA LEU A 86 -8.18 -23.19 -18.87
C LEU A 86 -9.55 -23.33 -18.22
N HIS A 87 -10.01 -22.27 -17.57
CA HIS A 87 -11.32 -22.23 -16.93
C HIS A 87 -12.46 -22.19 -17.96
N ARG A 88 -13.66 -22.63 -17.58
CA ARG A 88 -14.83 -22.71 -18.47
C ARG A 88 -15.23 -21.37 -19.09
N ILE A 89 -15.07 -20.27 -18.33
CA ILE A 89 -15.43 -18.90 -18.76
C ILE A 89 -14.23 -18.10 -19.29
N SER A 90 -13.13 -18.78 -19.62
CA SER A 90 -11.92 -18.13 -20.10
C SER A 90 -12.14 -17.35 -21.40
N LEU A 91 -11.49 -16.19 -21.52
CA LEU A 91 -11.46 -15.41 -22.75
C LEU A 91 -10.85 -16.21 -23.92
N ALA A 92 -9.92 -17.12 -23.65
CA ALA A 92 -9.35 -18.01 -24.65
C ALA A 92 -10.41 -18.90 -25.32
N ARG A 93 -11.45 -19.34 -24.60
CA ARG A 93 -12.51 -20.21 -25.15
C ARG A 93 -13.53 -19.48 -26.03
N LEU A 94 -13.51 -18.14 -26.03
CA LEU A 94 -14.43 -17.34 -26.82
C LEU A 94 -13.97 -17.23 -28.27
N THR A 95 -14.92 -17.23 -29.21
CA THR A 95 -14.66 -16.90 -30.61
C THR A 95 -14.26 -15.42 -30.76
N PRO A 96 -13.51 -15.04 -31.81
CA PRO A 96 -13.09 -13.64 -32.01
C PRO A 96 -14.26 -12.64 -31.95
N ARG A 97 -15.38 -12.96 -32.59
CA ARG A 97 -16.61 -12.14 -32.58
C ARG A 97 -17.23 -11.99 -31.19
N GLN A 98 -17.07 -12.98 -30.32
CA GLN A 98 -17.54 -12.90 -28.93
C GLN A 98 -16.57 -12.07 -28.09
N ARG A 99 -15.25 -12.22 -28.28
CA ARG A 99 -14.24 -11.45 -27.55
C ARG A 99 -14.40 -9.95 -27.75
N GLU A 100 -14.72 -9.50 -28.97
CA GLU A 100 -15.00 -8.08 -29.27
C GLU A 100 -16.17 -7.50 -28.47
N LYS A 101 -17.16 -8.33 -28.11
CA LYS A 101 -18.33 -7.91 -27.33
C LYS A 101 -18.06 -7.89 -25.83
N VAL A 102 -17.11 -8.69 -25.36
CA VAL A 102 -16.76 -8.75 -23.94
C VAL A 102 -15.92 -7.55 -23.59
N LYS A 103 -16.41 -6.75 -22.63
CA LYS A 103 -15.69 -5.62 -22.08
C LYS A 103 -15.46 -5.86 -20.61
N GLY A 104 -14.27 -5.50 -20.13
CA GLY A 104 -13.97 -5.56 -18.72
C GLY A 104 -12.49 -5.36 -18.44
N PRO A 105 -12.13 -5.23 -17.17
CA PRO A 105 -10.74 -4.99 -16.77
C PRO A 105 -9.79 -6.10 -17.18
N LEU A 106 -10.28 -7.35 -17.18
CA LEU A 106 -9.47 -8.50 -17.59
C LEU A 106 -9.13 -8.43 -19.09
N VAL A 107 -10.07 -7.96 -19.91
CA VAL A 107 -9.87 -7.74 -21.35
C VAL A 107 -8.91 -6.57 -21.56
N ASP A 108 -9.10 -5.46 -20.86
CA ASP A 108 -8.20 -4.32 -20.93
C ASP A 108 -6.77 -4.68 -20.53
N ASN A 109 -6.60 -5.49 -19.47
CA ASN A 109 -5.30 -5.98 -19.06
C ASN A 109 -4.58 -6.68 -20.22
N THR A 110 -5.26 -7.51 -21.03
CA THR A 110 -4.62 -8.17 -22.19
C THR A 110 -4.10 -7.20 -23.25
N LEU A 111 -4.68 -6.00 -23.34
CA LEU A 111 -4.24 -4.95 -24.27
C LEU A 111 -3.08 -4.11 -23.70
N VAL A 112 -3.05 -3.95 -22.38
CA VAL A 112 -2.03 -3.15 -21.67
C VAL A 112 -0.76 -3.96 -21.37
N CYS A 113 -0.90 -5.26 -21.04
CA CYS A 113 0.23 -6.13 -20.71
C CYS A 113 1.36 -6.14 -21.79
N PRO A 114 1.07 -6.17 -23.11
CA PRO A 114 2.10 -6.09 -24.14
C PRO A 114 2.89 -4.77 -24.15
N GLN A 115 2.34 -3.70 -23.57
CA GLN A 115 2.96 -2.37 -23.54
C GLN A 115 3.98 -2.24 -22.40
N ILE A 116 4.00 -3.19 -21.47
CA ILE A 116 4.95 -3.21 -20.35
C ILE A 116 6.28 -3.75 -20.87
N SER A 117 7.19 -2.84 -21.20
CA SER A 117 8.51 -3.18 -21.75
C SER A 117 9.49 -3.73 -20.71
N GLU A 118 9.27 -3.41 -19.43
CA GLU A 118 10.14 -3.84 -18.35
C GLU A 118 9.92 -5.33 -18.05
N PRO A 119 10.98 -6.16 -18.08
CA PRO A 119 10.88 -7.56 -17.73
C PRO A 119 10.65 -7.70 -16.22
N ILE A 120 9.41 -7.93 -15.81
CA ILE A 120 9.08 -8.19 -14.40
C ILE A 120 8.94 -9.69 -14.20
N ALA A 121 9.96 -10.31 -13.59
CA ALA A 121 9.91 -11.71 -13.22
C ALA A 121 8.81 -11.93 -12.14
N PRO A 122 7.82 -12.82 -12.36
CA PRO A 122 6.78 -13.11 -11.37
C PRO A 122 7.34 -13.55 -10.02
N VAL A 123 8.45 -14.29 -10.08
CA VAL A 123 9.17 -14.78 -8.91
C VAL A 123 10.66 -14.61 -9.21
N PRO A 124 11.32 -13.57 -8.69
CA PRO A 124 12.77 -13.44 -8.82
C PRO A 124 13.45 -14.61 -8.08
N PRO A 125 14.68 -15.00 -8.46
CA PRO A 125 15.39 -16.12 -7.84
C PRO A 125 15.44 -16.05 -6.30
N GLN A 126 15.53 -14.85 -5.75
CA GLN A 126 15.59 -14.58 -4.31
C GLN A 126 14.26 -14.78 -3.56
N ALA A 127 13.13 -14.86 -4.28
CA ALA A 127 11.79 -14.98 -3.70
C ALA A 127 11.10 -16.31 -4.08
N GLN A 128 11.86 -17.29 -4.58
CA GLN A 128 11.28 -18.59 -4.92
C GLN A 128 10.73 -19.27 -3.65
N PRO A 129 9.54 -19.88 -3.73
CA PRO A 129 9.02 -20.70 -2.65
C PRO A 129 10.06 -21.77 -2.25
N GLY A 130 10.40 -21.83 -0.96
CA GLY A 130 11.44 -22.74 -0.44
C GLY A 130 12.86 -22.14 -0.39
N LEU A 131 13.12 -21.02 -1.08
CA LEU A 131 14.37 -20.26 -1.02
C LEU A 131 14.21 -18.95 -0.23
N ARG A 132 13.34 -18.94 0.79
CA ARG A 132 13.14 -17.77 1.63
C ARG A 132 14.50 -17.36 2.21
N LEU A 133 14.86 -16.09 2.07
CA LEU A 133 16.07 -15.53 2.66
C LEU A 133 15.97 -15.72 4.18
N VAL A 134 16.64 -16.76 4.68
CA VAL A 134 16.79 -16.98 6.12
C VAL A 134 17.91 -16.06 6.55
N ASP A 135 17.64 -15.20 7.53
CA ASP A 135 18.69 -14.42 8.16
C ASP A 135 19.75 -15.38 8.72
N ARG A 136 20.92 -15.40 8.05
CA ARG A 136 22.05 -16.28 8.40
C ARG A 136 22.87 -15.73 9.56
N PHE A 137 22.56 -14.52 10.02
CA PHE A 137 23.31 -13.80 11.03
C PHE A 137 22.46 -13.46 12.24
N LYS A 138 21.68 -14.45 12.70
CA LYS A 138 20.94 -14.37 13.97
C LYS A 138 21.84 -13.96 15.15
N ASP A 139 23.13 -14.27 15.05
CA ASP A 139 24.15 -14.02 16.05
C ASP A 139 24.88 -12.67 15.86
N GLN A 140 24.63 -11.93 14.77
CA GLN A 140 25.23 -10.61 14.50
C GLN A 140 24.28 -9.45 14.75
N ILE A 141 23.10 -9.71 15.33
CA ILE A 141 22.24 -8.62 15.77
C ILE A 141 22.88 -7.98 17.02
N GLY A 142 23.71 -6.98 16.74
CA GLY A 142 24.29 -6.08 17.73
C GLY A 142 23.21 -5.37 18.54
N LEU A 143 23.61 -5.01 19.76
CA LEU A 143 22.81 -4.51 20.88
C LEU A 143 21.52 -3.76 20.52
N ALA A 144 20.43 -4.22 21.16
CA ALA A 144 19.05 -3.76 21.02
C ALA A 144 18.90 -2.22 21.05
N ALA A 145 18.05 -1.69 20.17
CA ALA A 145 17.51 -0.35 20.36
C ALA A 145 16.59 -0.41 21.59
N THR A 146 17.00 0.26 22.66
CA THR A 146 16.30 0.23 23.95
C THR A 146 15.75 1.63 24.21
N ALA A 147 14.43 1.76 24.23
CA ALA A 147 13.75 3.02 24.54
C ALA A 147 12.83 2.80 25.75
N ALA A 148 12.97 3.63 26.77
CA ALA A 148 12.18 3.57 27.99
C ALA A 148 11.44 4.88 28.23
N ALA A 149 10.18 4.77 28.66
CA ALA A 149 9.39 5.91 29.12
C ALA A 149 9.37 5.93 30.65
N VAL A 150 9.76 7.07 31.20
CA VAL A 150 9.85 7.30 32.63
C VAL A 150 8.97 8.49 32.99
N ILE A 151 8.10 8.31 33.98
CA ILE A 151 7.16 9.34 34.42
C ILE A 151 7.61 9.84 35.79
N GLN A 152 7.71 11.16 35.95
CA GLN A 152 7.96 11.79 37.25
C GLN A 152 6.64 12.19 37.92
N ARG A 153 6.43 11.67 39.14
CA ARG A 153 5.30 12.02 40.02
C ARG A 153 5.84 12.58 41.32
N GLY A 154 5.80 13.90 41.48
CA GLY A 154 6.43 14.59 42.62
C GLY A 154 7.96 14.35 42.65
N HIS A 155 8.48 13.83 43.77
CA HIS A 155 9.90 13.44 43.90
C HIS A 155 10.19 11.98 43.52
N ALA A 156 9.18 11.21 43.09
CA ALA A 156 9.32 9.80 42.74
C ALA A 156 9.41 9.63 41.22
N CYS A 157 10.41 8.87 40.79
CA CYS A 157 10.64 8.52 39.39
C CYS A 157 10.12 7.10 39.15
N ILE A 158 9.06 6.95 38.35
CA ILE A 158 8.45 5.66 38.05
C ILE A 158 8.83 5.28 36.61
N ARG A 159 9.57 4.18 36.45
CA ARG A 159 9.85 3.60 35.13
C ARG A 159 8.63 2.81 34.68
N VAL A 160 7.96 3.27 33.64
CA VAL A 160 6.59 2.80 33.31
C VAL A 160 6.59 1.87 32.10
N HIS A 161 7.58 2.01 31.22
CA HIS A 161 7.75 1.10 30.09
C HIS A 161 9.22 0.98 29.67
N GLU A 162 9.67 -0.23 29.39
CA GLU A 162 10.95 -0.51 28.73
C GLU A 162 10.67 -1.32 27.47
N SER A 163 10.97 -0.74 26.32
CA SER A 163 10.87 -1.40 25.04
C SER A 163 12.27 -1.79 24.57
N ARG A 164 12.50 -3.09 24.39
CA ARG A 164 13.76 -3.63 23.91
C ARG A 164 13.51 -4.32 22.59
N TRP A 165 13.99 -3.73 21.51
CA TRP A 165 13.77 -4.25 20.17
C TRP A 165 15.07 -4.73 19.55
N VAL A 166 14.98 -5.88 18.90
CA VAL A 166 16.07 -6.48 18.13
C VAL A 166 16.33 -5.60 16.91
N VAL A 167 17.55 -5.03 16.81
CA VAL A 167 17.95 -4.14 15.72
C VAL A 167 17.79 -4.86 14.37
N GLY A 168 17.13 -4.21 13.42
CA GLY A 168 16.87 -4.75 12.08
C GLY A 168 15.40 -5.12 11.80
N ASN A 169 14.59 -5.36 12.84
CA ASN A 169 13.14 -5.55 12.68
C ASN A 169 12.34 -4.24 12.73
N VAL A 170 12.89 -3.24 13.40
CA VAL A 170 12.24 -1.96 13.74
C VAL A 170 13.32 -0.87 13.69
N SER A 171 13.03 0.27 13.08
CA SER A 171 13.99 1.38 13.05
C SER A 171 14.07 2.06 14.43
N VAL A 172 15.20 2.68 14.78
CA VAL A 172 15.33 3.43 16.05
C VAL A 172 14.16 4.42 16.26
N PRO A 173 13.73 5.20 15.25
CA PRO A 173 12.55 6.07 15.36
C PRO A 173 11.24 5.35 15.72
N ASP A 174 11.07 4.11 15.27
CA ASP A 174 9.85 3.34 15.57
C ASP A 174 9.84 2.83 17.03
N ALA A 175 11.01 2.49 17.57
CA ALA A 175 11.15 2.13 19.00
C ALA A 175 10.89 3.35 19.90
N GLU A 176 11.40 4.52 19.51
CA GLU A 176 11.13 5.80 20.17
C GLU A 176 9.65 6.16 20.14
N LEU A 177 9.01 6.04 18.97
CA LEU A 177 7.59 6.34 18.80
C LEU A 177 6.72 5.40 19.65
N SER A 178 7.10 4.12 19.76
CA SER A 178 6.43 3.18 20.66
C SER A 178 6.58 3.60 22.12
N ALA A 179 7.78 3.99 22.57
CA ALA A 179 8.01 4.44 23.94
C ALA A 179 7.21 5.72 24.27
N VAL A 180 7.16 6.68 23.33
CA VAL A 180 6.35 7.91 23.44
C VAL A 180 4.87 7.57 23.59
N SER A 181 4.33 6.75 22.68
CA SER A 181 2.91 6.41 22.66
C SER A 181 2.48 5.72 23.95
N THR A 182 3.27 4.75 24.42
CA THR A 182 2.99 4.05 25.68
C THR A 182 3.12 4.97 26.89
N GLY A 183 4.16 5.83 26.91
CA GLY A 183 4.35 6.81 27.98
C GLY A 183 3.17 7.79 28.11
N ILE A 184 2.64 8.28 26.99
CA ILE A 184 1.45 9.15 26.96
C ILE A 184 0.22 8.39 27.45
N LEU A 185 -0.02 7.17 26.98
CA LEU A 185 -1.18 6.37 27.39
C LEU A 185 -1.16 6.07 28.89
N GLN A 186 0.00 5.76 29.45
CA GLN A 186 0.14 5.54 30.88
C GLN A 186 0.04 6.83 31.70
N ALA A 187 0.51 7.95 31.14
CA ALA A 187 0.35 9.24 31.78
C ALA A 187 -1.12 9.67 31.88
N LEU A 188 -1.94 9.34 30.88
CA LEU A 188 -3.38 9.60 30.94
C LEU A 188 -4.12 8.76 31.99
N LEU A 189 -3.51 7.69 32.50
CA LEU A 189 -4.08 6.83 33.54
C LEU A 189 -3.67 7.23 34.97
N LEU A 190 -2.79 8.22 35.11
CA LEU A 190 -2.20 8.61 36.38
C LEU A 190 -2.40 10.11 36.61
N ASP A 191 -2.99 10.48 37.75
CA ASP A 191 -3.14 11.88 38.15
C ASP A 191 -1.81 12.44 38.74
N ASP A 192 -1.57 13.74 38.53
CA ASP A 192 -0.40 14.51 38.98
C ASP A 192 0.95 14.17 38.31
N ILE A 193 0.97 14.07 36.97
CA ILE A 193 2.22 13.95 36.20
C ILE A 193 2.70 15.33 35.75
N ASN A 194 3.94 15.64 36.12
CA ASN A 194 4.57 16.91 35.74
C ASN A 194 5.49 16.78 34.53
N GLU A 195 6.08 15.60 34.31
CA GLU A 195 7.06 15.40 33.25
C GLU A 195 7.13 13.93 32.80
N ILE A 196 7.25 13.73 31.48
CA ILE A 196 7.52 12.43 30.85
C ILE A 196 8.91 12.51 30.21
N ASN A 197 9.83 11.71 30.72
CA ASN A 197 11.20 11.63 30.23
C ASN A 197 11.37 10.36 29.39
N ILE A 198 11.85 10.52 28.16
CA ILE A 198 12.10 9.40 27.24
C ILE A 198 13.62 9.17 27.20
N LEU A 199 14.04 7.98 27.63
CA LEU A 199 15.44 7.57 27.63
C LEU A 199 15.66 6.64 26.45
N THR A 200 16.59 6.99 25.57
CA THR A 200 16.95 6.19 24.39
C THR A 200 18.43 5.85 24.45
N ASP A 201 18.74 4.55 24.51
CA ASP A 201 20.10 4.07 24.32
C ASP A 201 20.24 3.70 22.83
N SER A 202 20.53 4.72 22.01
CA SER A 202 21.01 4.49 20.65
C SER A 202 22.52 4.32 20.71
N SER A 203 23.00 3.08 20.90
CA SER A 203 24.39 2.78 20.61
C SER A 203 24.57 2.83 19.08
N THR A 204 25.03 3.99 18.59
CA THR A 204 25.49 4.20 17.21
C THR A 204 26.56 3.19 16.81
#